data_AF-A0A3D5P3U0-F1
#
_entry.id   AF-A0A3D5P3U0-F1
#
_cell.length_a   1.000
_cell.length_b   1.000
_cell.length_c   1.000
_cell.angle_alpha   90.00
_cell.angle_beta   90.00
_cell.angle_gamma   90.00
#
_symmetry.space_group_name_H-M   'P 1'
#
loop_
_entity.id
_entity.type
_entity.pdbx_description
1 polymer ?
#
loop_
_entity_poly.entity_id
_entity_poly.type
_entity_poly.pdbx_seq_one_letter_code
_entity_poly.pdbx_strand_id
1 'polypeptide(L)'
;AALVSVVLIGLLLSEGSGGIPGGGFVIALIYVQAFNLPIEVAAIVGGIYRLVDMGNTTVNVMGDLVGTCLVVRSESKRGNVI
;
A
#
# COMPACT_ATOMS: atom_id res chain seq x y z
N ALA A 1 -9.59 -18.27 -7.26
CA ALA A 1 -9.88 -17.10 -8.12
C ALA A 1 -9.89 -15.80 -7.29
N ALA A 2 -10.76 -15.67 -6.28
CA ALA A 2 -10.94 -14.42 -5.53
C ALA A 2 -9.66 -13.83 -4.89
N LEU A 3 -8.81 -14.66 -4.25
CA LEU A 3 -7.57 -14.16 -3.63
C LEU A 3 -6.57 -13.58 -4.63
N VAL A 4 -6.49 -14.15 -5.84
CA VAL A 4 -5.64 -13.61 -6.91
C VAL A 4 -6.16 -12.24 -7.37
N SER A 5 -7.48 -12.10 -7.49
CA SER A 5 -8.12 -10.81 -7.79
C SER A 5 -7.86 -9.78 -6.68
N VAL A 6 -7.91 -10.19 -5.41
CA VAL A 6 -7.57 -9.31 -4.27
C VAL A 6 -6.14 -8.79 -4.41
N VAL A 7 -5.18 -9.66 -4.67
CA VAL A 7 -3.77 -9.27 -4.82
C VAL A 7 -3.58 -8.33 -6.01
N LEU A 8 -4.16 -8.65 -7.18
CA LEU A 8 -4.04 -7.83 -8.39
C LEU A 8 -4.67 -6.45 -8.22
N ILE A 9 -5.90 -6.38 -7.72
CA ILE A 9 -6.59 -5.11 -7.45
C ILE A 9 -5.80 -4.30 -6.42
N GLY A 10 -5.23 -4.95 -5.40
CA GLY A 10 -4.47 -4.29 -4.36
C GLY A 10 -3.18 -3.68 -4.86
N LEU A 11 -2.45 -4.43 -5.70
CA LEU A 11 -1.24 -3.93 -6.36
C LEU A 11 -1.54 -2.70 -7.22
N LEU A 12 -2.63 -2.74 -8.00
CA LEU A 12 -3.03 -1.60 -8.84
C LEU A 12 -3.45 -0.38 -8.00
N LEU A 13 -4.21 -0.60 -6.93
CA LEU A 13 -4.70 0.46 -6.05
C LEU A 13 -3.61 1.03 -5.14
N SER A 14 -2.55 0.27 -4.85
CA SER A 14 -1.42 0.70 -4.00
C SER A 14 -0.77 1.98 -4.53
N GLU A 15 -0.63 2.10 -5.85
CA GLU A 15 -0.10 3.30 -6.51
C GLU A 15 -1.13 4.46 -6.55
N GLY A 16 -2.42 4.15 -6.36
CA GLY A 16 -3.53 5.11 -6.49
C GLY A 16 -3.69 6.04 -5.29
N SER A 17 -3.06 5.75 -4.15
CA SER A 17 -3.10 6.58 -2.94
C SER A 17 -1.76 7.28 -2.75
N GLY A 18 -1.49 8.33 -3.53
CA GLY A 18 -0.26 9.10 -3.43
C GLY A 18 -0.12 9.78 -2.06
N GLY A 19 0.64 9.18 -1.13
CA GLY A 19 1.20 9.77 0.10
C GLY A 19 0.26 10.51 1.08
N ILE A 20 -1.03 10.60 0.81
CA ILE A 20 -1.98 11.42 1.58
C ILE A 20 -2.49 10.67 2.81
N PRO A 21 -2.64 11.35 3.97
CA PRO A 21 -3.34 10.79 5.12
C PRO A 21 -4.76 10.35 4.74
N GLY A 22 -5.16 9.13 5.09
CA GLY A 22 -6.51 8.64 4.78
C GLY A 22 -6.69 7.93 3.43
N GLY A 23 -5.69 7.93 2.54
CA GLY A 23 -5.86 7.36 1.19
C GLY A 23 -6.05 5.84 1.18
N GLY A 24 -5.43 5.10 2.11
CA GLY A 24 -5.67 3.67 2.28
C GLY A 24 -7.10 3.32 2.72
N PHE A 25 -7.82 4.25 3.36
CA PHE A 25 -9.22 4.06 3.72
C PHE A 25 -10.13 4.13 2.50
N VAL A 26 -9.80 5.02 1.55
CA VAL A 26 -10.49 5.09 0.25
C VAL A 26 -10.32 3.78 -0.51
N ILE A 27 -9.11 3.20 -0.51
CA ILE A 27 -8.85 1.88 -1.11
C ILE A 27 -9.71 0.80 -0.44
N ALA A 28 -9.83 0.80 0.89
CA ALA A 28 -10.70 -0.15 1.59
C ALA A 28 -12.17 -0.04 1.17
N LEU A 29 -12.69 1.17 0.93
CA LEU A 29 -14.04 1.38 0.40
C LEU A 29 -14.21 0.85 -1.03
N ILE A 30 -13.18 1.01 -1.88
CA ILE A 30 -13.18 0.44 -3.23
C ILE A 30 -13.26 -1.10 -3.15
N TYR A 31 -12.54 -1.72 -2.22
CA TYR A 31 -12.63 -3.17 -1.99
C TYR A 31 -14.01 -3.64 -1.54
N VAL A 32 -14.64 -2.90 -0.63
CA VAL A 32 -16.00 -3.23 -0.18
C VAL A 32 -16.96 -3.26 -1.38
N GLN A 33 -16.89 -2.27 -2.27
CA GLN A 33 -17.72 -2.26 -3.48
C GLN A 33 -17.31 -3.36 -4.49
N ALA A 34 -16.02 -3.52 -4.77
CA ALA A 34 -15.52 -4.46 -5.77
C ALA A 34 -15.87 -5.93 -5.46
N PHE A 35 -16.01 -6.27 -4.18
CA PHE A 35 -16.34 -7.62 -3.73
C PHE A 35 -17.76 -7.74 -3.15
N ASN A 36 -18.60 -6.71 -3.30
CA ASN A 36 -19.96 -6.65 -2.75
C ASN A 36 -20.01 -7.00 -1.24
N LEU A 37 -19.05 -6.49 -0.47
CA LEU A 37 -19.03 -6.65 0.98
C LEU A 37 -19.94 -5.62 1.65
N PRO A 38 -20.41 -5.89 2.87
CA PRO A 38 -21.16 -4.92 3.66
C PRO A 38 -20.32 -3.66 3.96
N ILE A 39 -20.93 -2.48 3.89
CA ILE A 39 -20.24 -1.19 4.14
C ILE A 39 -19.79 -1.05 5.60
N GLU A 40 -20.45 -1.76 6.50
CA GLU A 40 -20.15 -1.88 7.92
C GLU A 40 -18.71 -2.38 8.14
N VAL A 41 -18.18 -3.20 7.22
CA VAL A 41 -16.78 -3.66 7.27
C VAL A 41 -15.82 -2.48 7.18
N ALA A 42 -16.05 -1.54 6.26
CA ALA A 42 -15.25 -0.33 6.18
C ALA A 42 -15.45 0.57 7.40
N ALA A 43 -16.66 0.65 7.96
CA ALA A 43 -16.90 1.43 9.18
C ALA A 43 -16.07 0.92 10.37
N ILE A 44 -15.98 -0.40 10.55
CA ILE A 44 -15.16 -1.02 11.61
C ILE A 44 -13.67 -0.70 11.40
N VAL A 45 -13.16 -0.85 10.17
CA VAL A 45 -11.77 -0.49 9.85
C VAL A 45 -11.53 1.00 10.05
N GLY A 46 -12.50 1.84 9.66
CA GLY A 46 -12.47 3.30 9.83
C GLY A 46 -12.28 3.73 11.28
N GLY A 47 -12.89 3.01 12.22
CA GLY A 47 -12.75 3.28 13.65
C GLY A 47 -11.30 3.17 14.18
N ILE A 48 -10.50 2.27 13.60
CA ILE A 48 -9.08 2.09 13.97
C ILE A 48 -8.12 2.64 12.93
N TYR A 49 -8.63 3.17 11.81
CA TYR A 49 -7.85 3.42 10.61
C TYR A 49 -6.68 4.35 10.89
N ARG A 50 -6.80 5.31 11.80
CA ARG A 50 -5.71 6.25 12.10
C ARG A 50 -4.44 5.56 12.60
N LEU A 51 -4.58 4.50 13.41
CA LEU A 51 -3.43 3.72 13.89
C LEU A 51 -2.82 2.89 12.76
N VAL A 52 -3.68 2.29 11.93
CA VAL A 52 -3.27 1.49 10.77
C VAL A 52 -2.55 2.35 9.73
N ASP A 53 -3.06 3.56 9.46
CA ASP A 53 -2.52 4.53 8.51
C ASP A 53 -1.07 4.92 8.87
N MET A 54 -0.80 5.18 10.16
CA MET A 54 0.56 5.48 10.63
C MET A 54 1.52 4.30 10.42
N GLY A 55 1.07 3.07 10.68
CA GLY A 55 1.85 1.87 10.39
C GLY A 55 2.17 1.72 8.91
N ASN A 56 1.15 1.90 8.05
CA ASN A 56 1.28 1.82 6.60
C ASN A 56 2.27 2.87 6.05
N THR A 57 2.16 4.13 6.48
CA THR A 57 3.13 5.16 6.06
C THR A 57 4.55 4.79 6.48
N THR A 58 4.72 4.26 7.69
CA THR A 58 6.05 3.88 8.21
C THR A 58 6.68 2.78 7.37
N VAL A 59 5.94 1.70 7.06
CA VAL A 59 6.49 0.59 6.26
C VAL A 59 6.70 0.98 4.80
N ASN A 60 5.87 1.88 4.25
CA ASN A 60 6.05 2.36 2.87
C ASN A 60 7.37 3.15 2.75
N VAL A 61 7.61 4.10 3.65
CA VAL A 61 8.88 4.87 3.67
C VAL A 61 10.08 3.95 3.94
N MET A 62 9.94 2.95 4.82
CA MET A 62 10.98 1.94 5.03
C MET A 62 11.28 1.15 3.74
N GLY A 63 10.24 0.79 2.98
CA GLY A 63 10.36 0.15 1.66
C GLY A 63 11.19 0.97 0.68
N ASP A 64 10.95 2.28 0.60
CA ASP A 64 11.71 3.19 -0.27
C ASP A 64 13.19 3.26 0.13
N LEU A 65 13.49 3.29 1.43
CA LEU A 65 14.87 3.27 1.95
C LEU A 65 15.58 1.96 1.60
N VAL A 66 14.90 0.83 1.76
CA VAL A 66 15.43 -0.50 1.40
C VAL A 66 15.66 -0.59 -0.12
N GLY A 67 14.68 -0.16 -0.92
CA GLY A 67 14.79 -0.12 -2.39
C GLY A 67 15.97 0.74 -2.84
N THR A 68 16.13 1.92 -2.24
CA THR A 68 17.27 2.82 -2.52
C THR A 68 18.61 2.13 -2.23
N CYS A 69 18.74 1.50 -1.05
CA CYS A 69 19.96 0.76 -0.71
C CYS A 69 20.25 -0.39 -1.68
N LEU A 70 19.21 -1.12 -2.11
CA LEU A 70 19.34 -2.21 -3.09
C LEU A 70 19.78 -1.70 -4.46
N VAL A 71 19.19 -0.59 -4.93
CA VAL A 71 19.56 0.05 -6.20
C VAL A 71 21.01 0.51 -6.16
N VAL A 72 21.42 1.24 -5.12
CA VAL A 72 22.82 1.69 -4.95
C VAL A 72 23.78 0.51 -5.00
N ARG A 73 23.49 -0.56 -4.24
CA ARG A 73 24.34 -1.77 -4.23
C ARG A 73 24.40 -2.46 -5.59
N SER A 74 23.30 -2.49 -6.33
CA SER A 74 23.23 -3.05 -7.68
C SER A 74 24.05 -2.23 -8.68
N GLU A 75 23.93 -0.91 -8.63
CA GLU A 75 24.62 0.00 -9.55
C GLU A 75 26.13 0.09 -9.24
N SER A 76 26.55 0.04 -7.97
CA SER A 76 27.98 -0.07 -7.60
C SER A 76 28.61 -1.35 -8.16
N LYS A 77 27.90 -2.50 -8.13
CA LYS A 77 28.40 -3.75 -8.74
C LYS A 77 28.57 -3.64 -10.25
N ARG A 78 27.81 -2.78 -10.91
CA ARG A 78 27.89 -2.51 -12.37
C ARG A 78 28.97 -1.49 -12.73
N GLY A 79 29.59 -0.84 -11.74
CA GLY A 79 30.57 0.24 -11.95
C GLY A 79 29.93 1.59 -12.31
N ASN A 80 28.62 1.73 -12.12
CA ASN A 80 27.87 2.94 -12.47
C ASN A 80 27.80 3.96 -11.31
N VAL A 81 28.29 3.59 -10.13
CA VAL A 81 28.36 4.46 -8.95
C VAL A 81 29.83 4.59 -8.57
N ILE A 82 30.30 5.84 -8.56
CA ILE A 82 31.64 6.28 -8.11
C ILE A 82 31.84 6.06 -6.61
#